data_AF-A0A0J8S116-F1
#
_entry.id   AF-A0A0J8S116-F1
#
_cell.length_a   1.000
_cell.length_b   1.000
_cell.length_c   1.000
_cell.angle_alpha   90.00
_cell.angle_beta   90.00
_cell.angle_gamma   90.00
#
_symmetry.space_group_name_H-M   'P 1'
#
loop_
_entity.id
_entity.type
_entity.pdbx_description
1 polymer ?
#
loop_
_entity_poly.entity_id
_entity_poly.type
_entity_poly.pdbx_seq_one_letter_code
_entity_poly.pdbx_strand_id
1 'polypeptide(L)'
;MFNGCLQVLNSGLVPGNRNADNIDKIMEKFDYVVYPSRSIQTDGIKAFSVTSFGFGQKGAQAIGIHPKYLFAALDQAQYAAYKVKVEARQKKAYRYFHNGLINNSLFVAKDKSPYDDTLESKVLLNPDARVALNEKTSQLTYPTKAPVHKTDQNTKDMVEYLAKATVTANTRVGVDVESIEAINLENDTFIQRNFTEAEQKYCRQAASPQASFAGRWSAKEAVFKSLGVCGKGAGAALKDIEIINDTNGTPVVTLHGDAAAAAKQAGVVGVTVSISHSDSQAVAVAQATVN
;
A
#
# COMPACT_ATOMS: atom_id res chain seq x y z
N MET A 1 -3.85 5.14 34.29
CA MET A 1 -4.50 6.27 33.59
C MET A 1 -4.82 5.91 32.14
N PHE A 2 -3.84 5.61 31.29
CA PHE A 2 -4.05 5.37 29.84
C PHE A 2 -5.14 4.34 29.50
N ASN A 3 -5.11 3.13 30.10
CA ASN A 3 -6.14 2.10 29.85
C ASN A 3 -7.56 2.58 30.19
N GLY A 4 -7.71 3.34 31.29
CA GLY A 4 -8.99 3.93 31.67
C GLY A 4 -9.44 4.97 30.66
N CYS A 5 -8.54 5.81 30.16
CA CYS A 5 -8.85 6.77 29.10
C CYS A 5 -9.30 6.10 27.79
N LEU A 6 -8.71 4.95 27.43
CA LEU A 6 -9.20 4.15 26.28
C LEU A 6 -10.63 3.61 26.51
N GLN A 7 -10.95 3.19 27.74
CA GLN A 7 -12.32 2.77 28.09
C GLN A 7 -13.30 3.93 28.04
N VAL A 8 -12.91 5.11 28.54
CA VAL A 8 -13.70 6.36 28.46
C VAL A 8 -13.98 6.73 27.00
N LEU A 9 -12.98 6.67 26.11
CA LEU A 9 -13.20 6.94 24.68
C LEU A 9 -14.27 6.04 24.08
N ASN A 10 -14.18 4.73 24.32
CA ASN A 10 -15.07 3.76 23.70
C ASN A 10 -16.47 3.72 24.33
N SER A 11 -16.60 4.02 25.63
CA SER A 11 -17.87 3.96 26.36
C SER A 11 -18.60 5.30 26.47
N GLY A 12 -17.88 6.42 26.33
CA GLY A 12 -18.40 7.75 26.65
C GLY A 12 -18.62 8.01 28.15
N LEU A 13 -18.27 7.07 29.02
CA LEU A 13 -18.46 7.20 30.48
C LEU A 13 -17.21 7.80 31.12
N VAL A 14 -17.31 9.03 31.63
CA VAL A 14 -16.24 9.68 32.41
C VAL A 14 -16.41 9.30 33.89
N PRO A 15 -15.48 8.54 34.50
CA PRO A 15 -15.59 8.18 35.90
C PRO A 15 -15.33 9.39 36.82
N GLY A 16 -16.19 9.58 37.81
CA GLY A 16 -16.00 10.60 38.83
C GLY A 16 -15.03 10.16 39.93
N ASN A 17 -14.31 11.10 40.52
CA ASN A 17 -13.51 10.86 41.71
C ASN A 17 -14.42 10.79 42.95
N ARG A 18 -14.81 9.59 43.35
CA ARG A 18 -15.75 9.38 44.47
C ARG A 18 -15.22 9.84 45.82
N ASN A 19 -13.90 9.99 45.97
CA ASN A 19 -13.27 10.46 47.20
C ASN A 19 -13.12 11.99 47.21
N ALA A 20 -13.55 12.70 46.17
CA ALA A 20 -13.59 14.17 46.15
C ALA A 20 -14.83 14.66 46.91
N ASP A 21 -14.76 14.65 48.24
CA ASP A 21 -15.77 15.18 49.15
C ASP A 21 -15.84 16.70 49.11
N ASN A 22 -14.69 17.37 49.06
CA ASN A 22 -14.57 18.81 48.86
C ASN A 22 -13.39 19.14 47.93
N ILE A 23 -13.62 20.01 46.95
CA ILE A 23 -12.55 20.51 46.07
C ILE A 23 -11.87 21.70 46.74
N ASP A 24 -10.55 21.71 46.76
CA ASP A 24 -9.77 22.81 47.33
C ASP A 24 -10.10 24.14 46.63
N LYS A 25 -10.37 25.18 47.42
CA LYS A 25 -10.69 26.53 46.94
C LYS A 25 -9.60 27.11 46.03
N ILE A 26 -8.33 26.70 46.20
CA ILE A 26 -7.24 27.12 45.30
C ILE A 26 -7.48 26.68 43.86
N MET A 27 -8.21 25.57 43.64
CA MET A 27 -8.50 25.05 42.31
C MET A 27 -9.56 25.89 41.55
N GLU A 28 -10.31 26.75 42.26
CA GLU A 28 -11.33 27.62 41.66
C GLU A 28 -10.75 28.58 40.62
N LYS A 29 -9.46 28.93 40.72
CA LYS A 29 -8.77 29.78 39.74
C LYS A 29 -8.57 29.14 38.36
N PHE A 30 -8.85 27.85 38.20
CA PHE A 30 -8.61 27.10 36.95
C PHE A 30 -9.90 26.88 36.18
N ASP A 31 -10.36 27.92 35.48
CA ASP A 31 -11.65 27.96 34.77
C ASP A 31 -11.86 26.87 33.71
N TYR A 32 -10.77 26.26 33.21
CA TYR A 32 -10.80 25.24 32.17
C TYR A 32 -10.83 23.79 32.70
N VAL A 33 -10.85 23.59 34.03
CA VAL A 33 -10.81 22.26 34.65
C VAL A 33 -12.07 22.01 35.47
N VAL A 34 -12.67 20.84 35.25
CA VAL A 34 -13.84 20.38 36.01
C VAL A 34 -13.46 19.15 36.82
N TYR A 35 -13.88 19.10 38.10
CA TYR A 35 -13.56 18.04 39.05
C TYR A 35 -14.83 17.24 39.45
N PRO A 36 -15.29 16.29 38.63
CA PRO A 36 -16.53 15.56 38.92
C PRO A 36 -16.33 14.52 40.04
N SER A 37 -17.21 14.52 41.05
CA SER A 37 -17.25 13.50 42.11
C SER A 37 -18.10 12.28 41.75
N ARG A 38 -18.96 12.40 40.74
CA ARG A 38 -19.83 11.34 40.21
C ARG A 38 -19.54 11.09 38.74
N SER A 39 -19.77 9.86 38.29
CA SER A 39 -19.57 9.51 36.88
C SER A 39 -20.58 10.22 35.98
N ILE A 40 -20.12 10.63 34.79
CA ILE A 40 -20.92 11.34 33.79
C ILE A 40 -20.95 10.50 32.52
N GLN A 41 -22.15 10.09 32.10
CA GLN A 41 -22.34 9.47 30.79
C GLN A 41 -22.50 10.58 29.76
N THR A 42 -21.62 10.58 28.76
CA THR A 42 -21.67 11.53 27.64
C THR A 42 -22.27 10.86 26.39
N ASP A 43 -22.54 11.66 25.38
CA ASP A 43 -22.87 11.22 24.00
C ASP A 43 -21.63 10.76 23.21
N GLY A 44 -20.43 11.01 23.74
CA GLY A 44 -19.17 10.47 23.24
C GLY A 44 -17.98 11.38 23.52
N ILE A 45 -16.81 10.77 23.72
CA ILE A 45 -15.56 11.51 23.94
C ILE A 45 -14.69 11.46 22.70
N LYS A 46 -14.23 12.63 22.23
CA LYS A 46 -13.43 12.75 21.00
C LYS A 46 -11.93 12.47 21.23
N ALA A 47 -11.41 12.90 22.38
CA ALA A 47 -10.02 12.77 22.74
C ALA A 47 -9.84 12.81 24.26
N PHE A 48 -8.67 12.40 24.74
CA PHE A 48 -8.26 12.57 26.12
C PHE A 48 -6.80 13.06 26.20
N SER A 49 -6.44 13.61 27.36
CA SER A 49 -5.07 13.89 27.75
C SER A 49 -4.71 13.08 29.00
N VAL A 50 -3.55 12.40 28.97
CA VAL A 50 -2.94 11.78 30.14
C VAL A 50 -1.64 12.51 30.43
N THR A 51 -1.55 13.12 31.60
CA THR A 51 -0.36 13.79 32.11
C THR A 51 0.25 13.00 33.25
N SER A 52 1.58 12.89 33.28
CA SER A 52 2.34 12.24 34.35
C SER A 52 3.53 13.11 34.76
N PHE A 53 3.77 13.23 36.06
CA PHE A 53 4.90 13.96 36.63
C PHE A 53 5.62 13.06 37.63
N GLY A 54 6.89 12.76 37.37
CA GLY A 54 7.74 11.91 38.20
C GLY A 54 8.96 12.64 38.73
N PHE A 55 9.61 12.03 39.73
CA PHE A 55 10.86 12.54 40.30
C PHE A 55 11.94 12.71 39.23
N GLY A 56 12.79 13.73 39.42
CA GLY A 56 13.84 14.09 38.47
C GLY A 56 13.31 14.85 37.24
N GLN A 57 12.32 15.73 37.44
CA GLN A 57 11.76 16.59 36.40
C GLN A 57 11.22 15.82 35.17
N LYS A 58 10.65 14.63 35.40
CA LYS A 58 10.06 13.82 34.33
C LYS A 58 8.59 14.19 34.16
N GLY A 59 8.31 15.18 33.32
CA GLY A 59 6.97 15.51 32.85
C GLY A 59 6.68 14.82 31.52
N ALA A 60 5.49 14.23 31.36
CA ALA A 60 5.04 13.65 30.11
C ALA A 60 3.55 13.88 29.89
N GLN A 61 3.17 14.06 28.62
CA GLN A 61 1.78 14.15 28.20
C GLN A 61 1.54 13.24 26.99
N ALA A 62 0.44 12.50 27.02
CA ALA A 62 -0.04 11.71 25.90
C ALA A 62 -1.46 12.12 25.56
N ILE A 63 -1.72 12.36 24.27
CA ILE A 63 -3.07 12.64 23.76
C ILE A 63 -3.56 11.41 23.01
N GLY A 64 -4.76 10.94 23.36
CA GLY A 64 -5.43 9.87 22.64
C GLY A 64 -6.64 10.42 21.89
N ILE A 65 -6.81 10.03 20.63
CA ILE A 65 -7.94 10.42 19.77
C ILE A 65 -8.84 9.21 19.56
N HIS A 66 -10.15 9.42 19.51
CA HIS A 66 -11.13 8.35 19.30
C HIS A 66 -10.87 7.59 17.98
N PRO A 67 -10.85 6.24 17.97
CA PRO A 67 -10.47 5.45 16.79
C PRO A 67 -11.39 5.64 15.58
N LYS A 68 -12.64 6.08 15.77
CA LYS A 68 -13.58 6.41 14.67
C LYS A 68 -13.00 7.36 13.61
N TYR A 69 -12.10 8.27 14.00
CA TYR A 69 -11.48 9.19 13.06
C TYR A 69 -10.48 8.50 12.13
N LEU A 70 -9.88 7.37 12.54
CA LEU A 70 -9.09 6.52 11.65
C LEU A 70 -9.98 5.87 10.60
N PHE A 71 -11.14 5.32 11.02
CA PHE A 71 -12.06 4.66 10.09
C PHE A 71 -12.72 5.62 9.10
N ALA A 72 -12.88 6.89 9.49
CA ALA A 72 -13.37 7.93 8.60
C ALA A 72 -12.42 8.25 7.44
N ALA A 73 -11.14 7.87 7.53
CA ALA A 73 -10.15 8.06 6.47
C ALA A 73 -10.08 6.88 5.47
N LEU A 74 -10.76 5.77 5.76
CA LEU A 74 -10.76 4.58 4.90
C LEU A 74 -11.92 4.62 3.91
N ASP A 75 -11.74 3.96 2.76
CA ASP A 75 -12.87 3.71 1.87
C ASP A 75 -13.85 2.67 2.47
N GLN A 76 -15.08 2.64 1.94
CA GLN A 76 -16.13 1.77 2.46
C GLN A 76 -15.79 0.27 2.32
N ALA A 77 -15.10 -0.12 1.25
CA ALA A 77 -14.77 -1.51 0.99
C ALA A 77 -13.67 -2.00 1.94
N GLN A 78 -12.63 -1.20 2.17
CA GLN A 78 -11.57 -1.40 3.13
C GLN A 78 -12.12 -1.51 4.55
N TYR A 79 -13.01 -0.59 4.94
CA TYR A 79 -13.65 -0.63 6.25
C TYR A 79 -14.50 -1.89 6.43
N ALA A 80 -15.30 -2.27 5.43
CA ALA A 80 -16.10 -3.49 5.47
C ALA A 80 -15.22 -4.75 5.59
N ALA A 81 -14.15 -4.84 4.80
CA ALA A 81 -13.19 -5.93 4.85
C ALA A 81 -12.49 -6.02 6.22
N TYR A 82 -12.11 -4.87 6.81
CA TYR A 82 -11.55 -4.80 8.15
C TYR A 82 -12.55 -5.32 9.20
N LYS A 83 -13.81 -4.87 9.15
CA LYS A 83 -14.86 -5.29 10.09
C LYS A 83 -15.02 -6.80 10.12
N VAL A 84 -15.11 -7.45 8.96
CA VAL A 84 -15.21 -8.92 8.86
C VAL A 84 -14.02 -9.61 9.52
N LYS A 85 -12.79 -9.11 9.30
CA LYS A 85 -11.58 -9.66 9.92
C LYS A 85 -11.57 -9.50 11.44
N VAL A 86 -12.03 -8.36 11.96
CA VAL A 86 -12.11 -8.10 13.40
C VAL A 86 -13.15 -8.98 14.08
N GLU A 87 -14.34 -9.12 13.51
CA GLU A 87 -15.40 -9.98 14.05
C GLU A 87 -14.95 -11.45 14.12
N ALA A 88 -14.31 -11.95 13.05
CA ALA A 88 -13.74 -13.29 13.05
C ALA A 88 -12.65 -13.47 14.13
N ARG A 89 -11.81 -12.44 14.35
CA ARG A 89 -10.79 -12.45 15.40
C ARG A 89 -11.40 -12.42 16.80
N GLN A 90 -12.43 -11.61 17.02
CA GLN A 90 -13.09 -11.45 18.31
C GLN A 90 -13.75 -12.76 18.76
N LYS A 91 -14.42 -13.49 17.86
CA LYS A 91 -14.96 -14.84 18.14
C LYS A 91 -13.86 -15.83 18.57
N LYS A 92 -12.73 -15.84 17.87
CA LYS A 92 -11.58 -16.70 18.20
C LYS A 92 -10.96 -16.32 19.56
N ALA A 93 -10.77 -15.02 19.81
CA ALA A 93 -10.20 -14.49 21.04
C ALA A 93 -11.10 -14.79 22.26
N TYR A 94 -12.43 -14.64 22.11
CA TYR A 94 -13.39 -14.98 23.14
C TYR A 94 -13.27 -16.45 23.56
N ARG A 95 -13.28 -17.37 22.56
CA ARG A 95 -13.11 -18.81 22.82
C ARG A 95 -11.79 -19.11 23.53
N TYR A 96 -10.69 -18.51 23.04
CA TYR A 96 -9.36 -18.72 23.64
C TYR A 96 -9.30 -18.19 25.08
N PHE A 97 -9.83 -17.00 25.35
CA PHE A 97 -9.85 -16.40 26.68
C PHE A 97 -10.64 -17.25 27.67
N HIS A 98 -11.85 -17.66 27.32
CA HIS A 98 -12.66 -18.49 28.23
C HIS A 98 -12.01 -19.85 28.49
N ASN A 99 -11.48 -20.50 27.45
CA ASN A 99 -10.76 -21.77 27.61
C ASN A 99 -9.51 -21.60 28.48
N GLY A 100 -8.75 -20.52 28.29
CA GLY A 100 -7.57 -20.23 29.09
C GLY A 100 -7.91 -19.90 30.54
N LEU A 101 -9.00 -19.17 30.78
CA LEU A 101 -9.43 -18.77 32.11
C LEU A 101 -9.85 -19.98 32.96
N ILE A 102 -10.68 -20.87 32.41
CA ILE A 102 -11.15 -22.05 33.15
C ILE A 102 -10.05 -23.09 33.37
N ASN A 103 -9.06 -23.17 32.46
CA ASN A 103 -7.99 -24.16 32.51
C ASN A 103 -6.65 -23.61 33.01
N ASN A 104 -6.62 -22.37 33.51
CA ASN A 104 -5.39 -21.68 33.92
C ASN A 104 -4.28 -21.68 32.84
N SER A 105 -4.68 -21.59 31.56
CA SER A 105 -3.79 -21.66 30.40
C SER A 105 -3.85 -20.40 29.52
N LEU A 106 -4.23 -19.26 30.10
CA LEU A 106 -4.14 -17.95 29.43
C LEU A 106 -2.70 -17.61 29.03
N PHE A 107 -1.74 -17.94 29.90
CA PHE A 107 -0.32 -17.82 29.63
C PHE A 107 0.25 -19.18 29.27
N VAL A 108 0.89 -19.26 28.11
CA VAL A 108 1.64 -20.45 27.67
C VAL A 108 2.99 -19.96 27.15
N ALA A 109 4.06 -20.34 27.84
CA ALA A 109 5.41 -20.01 27.40
C ALA A 109 5.70 -20.67 26.04
N LYS A 110 6.50 -20.00 25.22
CA LYS A 110 7.00 -20.57 23.96
C LYS A 110 8.32 -21.26 24.25
N ASP A 111 8.44 -22.53 23.85
CA ASP A 111 9.65 -23.31 24.11
C ASP A 111 10.77 -23.02 23.09
N LYS A 112 10.41 -22.56 21.89
CA LYS A 112 11.34 -22.29 20.79
C LYS A 112 10.97 -21.03 20.03
N SER A 113 11.97 -20.44 19.39
CA SER A 113 11.80 -19.40 18.38
C SER A 113 10.98 -19.92 17.18
N PRO A 114 10.34 -19.02 16.41
CA PRO A 114 9.62 -19.40 15.19
C PRO A 114 10.55 -19.80 14.02
N TYR A 115 11.86 -19.66 14.19
CA TYR A 115 12.90 -20.13 13.28
C TYR A 115 13.84 -21.08 14.02
N ASP A 116 14.45 -21.98 13.26
CA ASP A 116 15.54 -22.84 13.70
C ASP A 116 16.88 -22.07 13.65
N ASP A 117 17.87 -22.49 14.43
CA ASP A 117 19.20 -21.85 14.52
C ASP A 117 19.87 -21.75 13.14
N THR A 118 19.61 -22.71 12.25
CA THR A 118 20.11 -22.70 10.87
C THR A 118 19.53 -21.59 9.99
N LEU A 119 18.36 -21.06 10.34
CA LEU A 119 17.65 -20.01 9.61
C LEU A 119 17.77 -18.64 10.28
N GLU A 120 18.28 -18.55 11.51
CA GLU A 120 18.33 -17.33 12.31
C GLU A 120 18.93 -16.15 11.52
N SER A 121 20.17 -16.29 11.03
CA SER A 121 20.84 -15.23 10.27
C SER A 121 20.07 -14.84 9.01
N LYS A 122 19.43 -15.79 8.32
CA LYS A 122 18.66 -15.51 7.10
C LYS A 122 17.38 -14.73 7.40
N VAL A 123 16.75 -15.00 8.53
CA VAL A 123 15.54 -14.29 8.97
C VAL A 123 15.89 -12.89 9.46
N LEU A 124 16.93 -12.76 10.31
CA LEU A 124 17.32 -11.46 10.87
C LEU A 124 17.84 -10.48 9.82
N LEU A 125 18.46 -10.99 8.74
CA LEU A 125 18.97 -10.16 7.64
C LEU A 125 17.95 -9.87 6.54
N ASN A 126 16.74 -10.45 6.61
CA ASN A 126 15.69 -10.25 5.60
C ASN A 126 14.47 -9.52 6.19
N PRO A 127 14.29 -8.22 5.90
CA PRO A 127 13.16 -7.44 6.43
C PRO A 127 11.78 -7.93 5.92
N ASP A 128 11.75 -8.71 4.83
CA ASP A 128 10.54 -9.25 4.24
C ASP A 128 10.23 -10.68 4.67
N ALA A 129 11.08 -11.29 5.51
CA ALA A 129 10.80 -12.61 6.05
C ALA A 129 9.48 -12.60 6.85
N ARG A 130 8.57 -13.53 6.55
CA ARG A 130 7.30 -13.71 7.27
C ARG A 130 7.11 -15.17 7.67
N VAL A 131 6.42 -15.37 8.79
CA VAL A 131 6.01 -16.70 9.24
C VAL A 131 4.82 -17.21 8.43
N ALA A 132 4.77 -18.52 8.22
CA ALA A 132 3.64 -19.21 7.62
C ALA A 132 3.09 -20.28 8.58
N LEU A 133 1.83 -20.66 8.40
CA LEU A 133 1.25 -21.77 9.16
C LEU A 133 1.87 -23.07 8.67
N ASN A 134 2.57 -23.77 9.56
CA ASN A 134 3.02 -25.12 9.31
C ASN A 134 1.85 -26.08 9.51
N GLU A 135 1.35 -26.68 8.42
CA GLU A 135 0.17 -27.56 8.46
C GLU A 135 0.36 -28.78 9.38
N LYS A 136 1.60 -29.26 9.55
CA LYS A 136 1.88 -30.44 10.38
C LYS A 136 1.82 -30.14 11.87
N THR A 137 2.30 -28.97 12.29
CA THR A 137 2.37 -28.58 13.71
C THR A 137 1.28 -27.60 14.12
N SER A 138 0.53 -27.05 13.15
CA SER A 138 -0.41 -25.93 13.35
C SER A 138 0.22 -24.71 14.05
N GLN A 139 1.55 -24.56 13.94
CA GLN A 139 2.31 -23.44 14.52
C GLN A 139 2.77 -22.49 13.40
N LEU A 140 2.99 -21.23 13.76
CA LEU A 140 3.57 -20.24 12.85
C LEU A 140 5.09 -20.36 12.91
N THR A 141 5.72 -20.78 11.80
CA THR A 141 7.17 -20.93 11.68
C THR A 141 7.67 -20.29 10.39
N TYR A 142 8.94 -19.86 10.37
CA TYR A 142 9.56 -19.40 9.13
C TYR A 142 9.78 -20.58 8.18
N PRO A 143 9.37 -20.46 6.91
CA PRO A 143 9.63 -21.51 5.93
C PRO A 143 11.14 -21.60 5.65
N THR A 144 11.65 -22.83 5.47
CA THR A 144 13.07 -23.10 5.18
C THR A 144 13.53 -22.48 3.86
N LYS A 145 12.61 -22.35 2.91
CA LYS A 145 12.76 -21.48 1.75
C LYS A 145 12.05 -20.18 2.08
N ALA A 146 12.79 -19.07 2.11
CA ALA A 146 12.17 -17.76 2.10
C ALA A 146 11.15 -17.71 0.97
N PRO A 147 9.95 -17.13 1.17
CA PRO A 147 9.10 -16.83 0.03
C PRO A 147 9.96 -16.03 -0.93
N VAL A 148 10.19 -16.60 -2.11
CA VAL A 148 10.85 -15.88 -3.19
C VAL A 148 10.01 -14.63 -3.36
N HIS A 149 10.59 -13.45 -3.11
CA HIS A 149 10.07 -12.24 -3.72
C HIS A 149 9.96 -12.61 -5.19
N LYS A 150 8.74 -12.82 -5.67
CA LYS A 150 8.52 -12.93 -7.10
C LYS A 150 8.75 -11.52 -7.61
N THR A 151 10.02 -11.14 -7.70
CA THR A 151 10.43 -10.01 -8.51
C THR A 151 9.89 -10.30 -9.89
N ASP A 152 8.96 -9.44 -10.31
CA ASP A 152 8.56 -8.90 -11.62
C ASP A 152 8.94 -9.66 -12.91
N GLN A 153 10.03 -10.42 -12.92
CA GLN A 153 10.46 -11.30 -14.01
C GLN A 153 9.38 -12.33 -14.38
N ASN A 154 8.69 -12.95 -13.41
CA ASN A 154 7.67 -13.95 -13.72
C ASN A 154 6.44 -13.36 -14.44
N THR A 155 6.00 -12.16 -14.07
CA THR A 155 4.86 -11.51 -14.74
C THR A 155 5.27 -11.08 -16.14
N LYS A 156 6.44 -10.45 -16.27
CA LYS A 156 6.99 -10.06 -17.57
C LYS A 156 7.18 -11.27 -18.48
N ASP A 157 7.84 -12.33 -18.01
CA ASP A 157 8.12 -13.55 -18.77
C ASP A 157 6.84 -14.32 -19.13
N MET A 158 5.86 -14.40 -18.23
CA MET A 158 4.55 -15.01 -18.54
C MET A 158 3.77 -14.19 -19.57
N VAL A 159 3.70 -12.88 -19.39
CA VAL A 159 2.97 -12.00 -20.31
C VAL A 159 3.68 -12.00 -21.67
N GLU A 160 5.01 -11.97 -21.70
CA GLU A 160 5.80 -12.09 -22.92
C GLU A 160 5.62 -13.47 -23.57
N TYR A 161 5.55 -14.56 -22.81
CA TYR A 161 5.26 -15.89 -23.34
C TYR A 161 3.87 -15.95 -23.99
N LEU A 162 2.84 -15.44 -23.30
CA LEU A 162 1.47 -15.38 -23.83
C LEU A 162 1.37 -14.48 -25.06
N ALA A 163 2.06 -13.34 -25.02
CA ALA A 163 2.05 -12.38 -26.12
C ALA A 163 2.86 -12.88 -27.33
N LYS A 164 3.92 -13.67 -27.12
CA LYS A 164 4.63 -14.40 -28.19
C LYS A 164 3.76 -15.49 -28.81
N ALA A 165 2.88 -16.13 -28.04
CA ALA A 165 1.95 -17.13 -28.58
C ALA A 165 0.91 -16.52 -29.54
N THR A 166 0.66 -15.21 -29.47
CA THR A 166 -0.22 -14.49 -30.40
C THR A 166 0.52 -13.84 -31.57
N VAL A 167 1.85 -14.00 -31.65
CA VAL A 167 2.65 -13.49 -32.77
C VAL A 167 2.36 -14.30 -34.03
N THR A 168 1.79 -13.63 -35.03
CA THR A 168 1.70 -14.09 -36.41
C THR A 168 2.87 -13.53 -37.23
N ALA A 169 3.09 -14.05 -38.45
CA ALA A 169 4.19 -13.64 -39.33
C ALA A 169 4.29 -12.11 -39.57
N ASN A 170 3.16 -11.41 -39.47
CA ASN A 170 3.05 -9.97 -39.74
C ASN A 170 2.88 -9.12 -38.46
N THR A 171 3.23 -9.66 -37.30
CA THR A 171 3.08 -8.94 -36.02
C THR A 171 4.34 -9.02 -35.19
N ARG A 172 4.66 -7.93 -34.50
CA ARG A 172 5.72 -7.85 -33.49
C ARG A 172 5.12 -7.45 -32.16
N VAL A 173 5.65 -8.01 -31.08
CA VAL A 173 5.14 -7.74 -29.73
C VAL A 173 6.25 -7.23 -28.84
N GLY A 174 5.94 -6.18 -28.07
CA GLY A 174 6.76 -5.67 -27.00
C GLY A 174 6.01 -5.77 -25.68
N VAL A 175 6.70 -6.26 -24.65
CA VAL A 175 6.19 -6.32 -23.28
C VAL A 175 7.12 -5.56 -22.37
N ASP A 176 6.52 -4.79 -21.47
CA ASP A 176 7.25 -4.06 -20.47
C ASP A 176 6.53 -4.05 -19.12
N VAL A 177 7.30 -3.98 -18.04
CA VAL A 177 6.83 -3.96 -16.66
C VAL A 177 7.69 -2.98 -15.90
N GLU A 178 7.05 -2.07 -15.18
CA GLU A 178 7.69 -1.00 -14.43
C GLU A 178 7.21 -1.00 -12.98
N SER A 179 8.15 -0.80 -12.07
CA SER A 179 7.82 -0.57 -10.66
C SER A 179 7.26 0.85 -10.49
N ILE A 180 6.15 0.98 -9.76
CA ILE A 180 5.55 2.30 -9.51
C ILE A 180 6.51 3.18 -8.68
N GLU A 181 7.28 2.58 -7.78
CA GLU A 181 8.26 3.27 -6.94
C GLU A 181 9.44 3.86 -7.74
N ALA A 182 9.75 3.29 -8.90
CA ALA A 182 10.82 3.78 -9.77
C ALA A 182 10.49 5.14 -10.43
N ILE A 183 9.21 5.50 -10.49
CA ILE A 183 8.76 6.77 -11.07
C ILE A 183 8.76 7.85 -10.00
N ASN A 184 9.76 8.73 -10.05
CA ASN A 184 9.84 9.91 -9.20
C ASN A 184 9.16 11.13 -9.87
N LEU A 185 8.00 11.53 -9.34
CA LEU A 185 7.23 12.67 -9.86
C LEU A 185 7.88 14.04 -9.58
N GLU A 186 8.82 14.11 -8.63
CA GLU A 186 9.57 15.34 -8.32
C GLU A 186 10.69 15.59 -9.34
N ASN A 187 11.04 14.58 -10.15
CA ASN A 187 12.04 14.72 -11.21
C ASN A 187 11.41 15.33 -12.48
N ASP A 188 11.25 16.66 -12.48
CA ASP A 188 10.69 17.40 -13.61
C ASP A 188 11.45 17.16 -14.93
N THR A 189 12.77 16.93 -14.87
CA THR A 189 13.59 16.64 -16.06
C THR A 189 13.12 15.36 -16.74
N PHE A 190 12.90 14.29 -15.97
CA PHE A 190 12.41 13.01 -16.51
C PHE A 190 11.01 13.17 -17.11
N ILE A 191 10.11 13.87 -16.42
CA ILE A 191 8.73 14.05 -16.87
C ILE A 191 8.67 14.89 -18.16
N GLN A 192 9.33 16.04 -18.20
CA GLN A 192 9.30 16.93 -19.37
C GLN A 192 9.99 16.33 -20.60
N ARG A 193 11.04 15.52 -20.39
CA ARG A 193 11.80 14.89 -21.45
C ARG A 193 11.08 13.71 -22.09
N ASN A 194 10.23 12.99 -21.35
CA ASN A 194 9.65 11.71 -21.81
C ASN A 194 8.14 11.74 -22.05
N PHE A 195 7.41 12.73 -21.51
CA PHE A 195 5.95 12.81 -21.62
C PHE A 195 5.50 14.09 -22.33
N THR A 196 4.49 13.97 -23.18
CA THR A 196 3.84 15.12 -23.81
C THR A 196 2.99 15.89 -22.79
N GLU A 197 2.64 17.13 -23.09
CA GLU A 197 1.82 17.95 -22.19
C GLU A 197 0.43 17.33 -21.96
N ALA A 198 -0.13 16.68 -22.98
CA ALA A 198 -1.40 15.98 -22.90
C ALA A 198 -1.31 14.79 -21.93
N GLU A 199 -0.25 13.98 -22.02
CA GLU A 199 0.00 12.86 -21.11
C GLU A 199 0.20 13.34 -19.68
N GLN A 200 0.99 14.39 -19.48
CA GLN A 200 1.21 14.96 -18.14
C GLN A 200 -0.09 15.45 -17.52
N LYS A 201 -0.94 16.13 -18.29
CA LYS A 201 -2.24 16.60 -17.82
C LYS A 201 -3.14 15.44 -17.41
N TYR A 202 -3.19 14.38 -18.20
CA TYR A 202 -3.96 13.17 -17.89
C TYR A 202 -3.45 12.51 -16.60
N CYS A 203 -2.15 12.21 -16.51
CA CYS A 203 -1.58 11.49 -15.37
C CYS A 203 -1.72 12.29 -14.07
N ARG A 204 -1.56 13.62 -14.10
CA ARG A 204 -1.73 14.48 -12.92
C ARG A 204 -3.17 14.54 -12.40
N GLN A 205 -4.17 14.23 -13.24
CA GLN A 205 -5.59 14.21 -12.87
C GLN A 205 -6.07 12.83 -12.38
N ALA A 206 -5.23 11.79 -12.48
CA ALA A 206 -5.57 10.45 -12.05
C ALA A 206 -5.63 10.33 -10.52
N ALA A 207 -6.41 9.36 -10.02
CA ALA A 207 -6.51 9.08 -8.58
C ALA A 207 -5.15 8.71 -7.95
N SER A 208 -4.29 8.04 -8.72
CA SER A 208 -2.88 7.81 -8.37
C SER A 208 -1.99 8.30 -9.51
N PRO A 209 -1.46 9.54 -9.42
CA PRO A 209 -0.63 10.10 -10.48
C PRO A 209 0.63 9.25 -10.75
N GLN A 210 1.29 8.75 -9.70
CA GLN A 210 2.51 7.95 -9.84
C GLN A 210 2.26 6.65 -10.61
N ALA A 211 1.20 5.92 -10.26
CA ALA A 211 0.80 4.70 -10.97
C ALA A 211 0.40 5.00 -12.43
N SER A 212 -0.25 6.15 -12.68
CA SER A 212 -0.63 6.57 -14.02
C SER A 212 0.60 6.88 -14.90
N PHE A 213 1.60 7.58 -14.35
CA PHE A 213 2.87 7.82 -15.04
C PHE A 213 3.64 6.51 -15.30
N ALA A 214 3.69 5.59 -14.33
CA ALA A 214 4.30 4.27 -14.50
C ALA A 214 3.62 3.46 -15.62
N GLY A 215 2.28 3.48 -15.68
CA GLY A 215 1.52 2.84 -16.76
C GLY A 215 1.85 3.40 -18.15
N ARG A 216 1.96 4.72 -18.27
CA ARG A 216 2.34 5.36 -19.54
C ARG A 216 3.79 5.10 -19.92
N TRP A 217 4.70 5.12 -18.94
CA TRP A 217 6.10 4.81 -19.17
C TRP A 217 6.28 3.38 -19.70
N SER A 218 5.67 2.41 -19.01
CA SER A 218 5.71 1.01 -19.43
C SER A 218 5.11 0.82 -20.84
N ALA A 219 4.03 1.53 -21.15
CA ALA A 219 3.41 1.48 -22.46
C ALA A 219 4.31 2.07 -23.57
N LYS A 220 5.05 3.15 -23.30
CA LYS A 220 6.03 3.72 -24.25
C LYS A 220 7.17 2.72 -24.53
N GLU A 221 7.70 2.08 -23.50
CA GLU A 221 8.73 1.05 -23.61
C GLU A 221 8.23 -0.19 -24.38
N ALA A 222 7.01 -0.65 -24.09
CA ALA A 222 6.39 -1.76 -24.81
C ALA A 222 6.21 -1.44 -26.30
N VAL A 223 5.75 -0.23 -26.63
CA VAL A 223 5.65 0.23 -28.03
C VAL A 223 7.02 0.29 -28.68
N PHE A 224 8.01 0.91 -28.03
CA PHE A 224 9.36 0.99 -28.57
C PHE A 224 9.93 -0.40 -28.92
N LYS A 225 9.73 -1.39 -28.04
CA LYS A 225 10.14 -2.78 -28.27
C LYS A 225 9.40 -3.44 -29.43
N SER A 226 8.11 -3.16 -29.61
CA SER A 226 7.31 -3.75 -30.70
C SER A 226 7.69 -3.19 -32.07
N LEU A 227 8.26 -1.97 -32.14
CA LEU A 227 8.79 -1.40 -33.38
C LEU A 227 10.03 -2.14 -33.91
N GLY A 228 10.78 -2.85 -33.06
CA GLY A 228 11.94 -3.65 -33.47
C GLY A 228 13.10 -2.84 -34.05
N VAL A 229 13.24 -1.57 -33.67
CA VAL A 229 14.27 -0.65 -34.15
C VAL A 229 15.43 -0.54 -33.17
N CYS A 230 16.66 -0.35 -33.66
CA CYS A 230 17.82 -0.15 -32.80
C CYS A 230 17.68 1.19 -32.03
N GLY A 231 17.85 1.15 -30.71
CA GLY A 231 17.74 2.34 -29.87
C GLY A 231 18.86 3.35 -30.09
N LYS A 232 18.58 4.62 -29.86
CA LYS A 232 19.55 5.73 -29.90
C LYS A 232 20.39 5.84 -28.59
N GLY A 233 20.55 4.73 -27.87
CA GLY A 233 21.17 4.64 -26.53
C GLY A 233 20.16 4.59 -25.37
N ALA A 234 20.62 4.17 -24.19
CA ALA A 234 19.79 3.89 -22.99
C ALA A 234 19.09 5.12 -22.36
N GLY A 235 19.24 6.32 -22.94
CA GLY A 235 18.64 7.57 -22.45
C GLY A 235 17.92 8.37 -23.52
N ALA A 236 17.58 7.74 -24.66
CA ALA A 236 16.80 8.39 -25.71
C ALA A 236 15.41 8.77 -25.19
N ALA A 237 14.95 9.98 -25.53
CA ALA A 237 13.65 10.45 -25.09
C ALA A 237 12.53 9.66 -25.78
N LEU A 238 11.56 9.16 -25.01
CA LEU A 238 10.39 8.45 -25.54
C LEU A 238 9.17 9.37 -25.75
N LYS A 239 9.40 10.70 -25.81
CA LYS A 239 8.34 11.69 -26.01
C LYS A 239 7.65 11.59 -27.36
N ASP A 240 8.36 11.10 -28.37
CA ASP A 240 7.85 10.86 -29.72
C ASP A 240 6.83 9.70 -29.79
N ILE A 241 6.72 8.89 -28.74
CA ILE A 241 5.71 7.85 -28.60
C ILE A 241 4.64 8.38 -27.65
N GLU A 242 3.56 8.93 -28.18
CA GLU A 242 2.49 9.52 -27.37
C GLU A 242 1.35 8.52 -27.15
N ILE A 243 0.83 8.46 -25.92
CA ILE A 243 -0.25 7.55 -25.54
C ILE A 243 -1.38 8.33 -24.85
N ILE A 244 -2.47 8.55 -25.59
CA ILE A 244 -3.66 9.26 -25.12
C ILE A 244 -4.85 8.31 -25.18
N ASN A 245 -5.80 8.43 -24.25
CA ASN A 245 -7.02 7.63 -24.32
C ASN A 245 -8.04 8.26 -25.28
N ASP A 246 -8.73 7.44 -26.06
CA ASP A 246 -9.87 7.86 -26.85
C ASP A 246 -11.09 8.20 -25.97
N THR A 247 -12.21 8.56 -26.62
CA THR A 247 -13.47 8.89 -25.91
C THR A 247 -14.05 7.72 -25.12
N ASN A 248 -13.67 6.48 -25.43
CA ASN A 248 -14.10 5.28 -24.72
C ASN A 248 -13.12 4.86 -23.61
N GLY A 249 -12.02 5.61 -23.43
CA GLY A 249 -11.00 5.32 -22.44
C GLY A 249 -9.93 4.33 -22.90
N THR A 250 -9.94 3.92 -24.18
CA THR A 250 -8.94 2.99 -24.75
C THR A 250 -7.65 3.74 -25.09
N PRO A 251 -6.47 3.27 -24.66
CA PRO A 251 -5.20 3.92 -24.99
C PRO A 251 -4.87 3.79 -26.48
N VAL A 252 -4.60 4.92 -27.13
CA VAL A 252 -4.23 5.05 -28.54
C VAL A 252 -2.79 5.55 -28.65
N VAL A 253 -2.01 4.87 -29.49
CA VAL A 253 -0.61 5.20 -29.75
C VAL A 253 -0.53 6.16 -30.94
N THR A 254 0.13 7.31 -30.74
CA THR A 254 0.47 8.24 -31.82
C THR A 254 1.98 8.40 -31.87
N LEU A 255 2.58 8.05 -33.02
CA LEU A 255 4.02 8.17 -33.23
C LEU A 255 4.34 9.48 -33.94
N HIS A 256 5.31 10.21 -33.41
CA HIS A 256 5.81 11.47 -33.93
C HIS A 256 7.28 11.35 -34.29
N GLY A 257 7.82 12.38 -34.95
CA GLY A 257 9.27 12.59 -35.11
C GLY A 257 10.05 11.36 -35.58
N ASP A 258 11.08 11.02 -34.81
CA ASP A 258 11.99 9.91 -35.12
C ASP A 258 11.32 8.55 -34.97
N ALA A 259 10.41 8.40 -34.01
CA ALA A 259 9.68 7.15 -33.78
C ALA A 259 8.77 6.82 -34.99
N ALA A 260 8.12 7.83 -35.57
CA ALA A 260 7.32 7.67 -36.78
C ALA A 260 8.17 7.29 -38.01
N ALA A 261 9.33 7.93 -38.17
CA ALA A 261 10.26 7.61 -39.26
C ALA A 261 10.78 6.18 -39.15
N ALA A 262 11.17 5.76 -37.93
CA ALA A 262 11.63 4.41 -37.66
C ALA A 262 10.54 3.36 -37.88
N ALA A 263 9.30 3.62 -37.43
CA ALA A 263 8.15 2.75 -37.66
C ALA A 263 7.87 2.56 -39.16
N LYS A 264 7.93 3.65 -39.95
CA LYS A 264 7.74 3.62 -41.40
C LYS A 264 8.83 2.82 -42.11
N GLN A 265 10.09 3.01 -41.72
CA GLN A 265 11.22 2.24 -42.27
C GLN A 265 11.10 0.75 -41.94
N ALA A 266 10.57 0.43 -40.75
CA ALA A 266 10.36 -0.92 -40.28
C ALA A 266 9.04 -1.56 -40.76
N GLY A 267 8.33 -0.92 -41.70
CA GLY A 267 7.10 -1.42 -42.33
C GLY A 267 5.87 -1.48 -41.42
N VAL A 268 5.86 -0.76 -40.29
CA VAL A 268 4.76 -0.78 -39.32
C VAL A 268 3.57 0.00 -39.86
N VAL A 269 2.40 -0.65 -39.93
CA VAL A 269 1.13 -0.05 -40.36
C VAL A 269 0.23 0.37 -39.19
N GLY A 270 0.42 -0.21 -38.01
CA GLY A 270 -0.34 0.17 -36.83
C GLY A 270 0.23 -0.44 -35.55
N VAL A 271 -0.05 0.21 -34.41
CA VAL A 271 0.34 -0.27 -33.08
C VAL A 271 -0.85 -0.19 -32.14
N THR A 272 -1.17 -1.28 -31.47
CA THR A 272 -2.13 -1.33 -30.37
C THR A 272 -1.40 -1.54 -29.05
N VAL A 273 -1.95 -1.02 -27.95
CA VAL A 273 -1.37 -1.18 -26.62
C VAL A 273 -2.45 -1.45 -25.57
N SER A 274 -2.13 -2.26 -24.58
CA SER A 274 -2.94 -2.46 -23.38
C SER A 274 -2.10 -2.19 -22.15
N ILE A 275 -2.70 -1.57 -21.14
CA ILE A 275 -2.03 -1.09 -19.92
C ILE A 275 -2.82 -1.57 -18.71
N SER A 276 -2.13 -2.08 -17.70
CA SER A 276 -2.70 -2.38 -16.39
C SER A 276 -1.73 -1.95 -15.30
N HIS A 277 -2.23 -1.49 -14.16
CA HIS A 277 -1.38 -1.15 -13.02
C HIS A 277 -2.04 -1.52 -11.70
N SER A 278 -1.23 -1.88 -10.71
CA SER A 278 -1.65 -2.12 -9.32
C SER A 278 -1.12 -1.01 -8.40
N ASP A 279 -0.98 -1.31 -7.12
CA ASP A 279 -0.30 -0.51 -6.11
C ASP A 279 1.24 -0.58 -6.20
N SER A 280 1.78 -1.67 -6.75
CA SER A 280 3.24 -1.90 -6.81
C SER A 280 3.85 -1.82 -8.21
N GLN A 281 3.11 -2.15 -9.27
CA GLN A 281 3.66 -2.28 -10.62
C GLN A 281 2.69 -1.84 -11.72
N ALA A 282 3.24 -1.49 -12.88
CA ALA A 282 2.51 -1.30 -14.12
C ALA A 282 3.03 -2.25 -15.20
N VAL A 283 2.14 -2.79 -16.02
CA VAL A 283 2.45 -3.67 -17.15
C VAL A 283 1.81 -3.13 -18.41
N ALA A 284 2.56 -3.21 -19.52
CA ALA A 284 2.04 -2.92 -20.83
C ALA A 284 2.44 -3.97 -21.86
N VAL A 285 1.51 -4.22 -22.78
CA VAL A 285 1.70 -5.08 -23.94
C VAL A 285 1.37 -4.28 -25.18
N ALA A 286 2.29 -4.19 -26.12
CA ALA A 286 2.09 -3.53 -27.40
C ALA A 286 2.27 -4.51 -28.55
N GLN A 287 1.37 -4.43 -29.54
CA GLN A 287 1.45 -5.21 -30.77
C GLN A 287 1.56 -4.25 -31.95
N ALA A 288 2.64 -4.38 -32.72
CA ALA A 288 2.83 -3.69 -33.98
C ALA A 288 2.50 -4.61 -35.14
N THR A 289 1.63 -4.18 -36.05
CA THR A 289 1.36 -4.87 -37.32
C THR A 289 2.31 -4.36 -38.39
N VAL A 290 2.96 -5.26 -39.12
CA VAL A 290 3.90 -4.96 -40.21
C VAL A 290 3.37 -5.49 -41.54
N ASN A 291 3.67 -4.78 -42.63
CA ASN A 291 3.36 -5.20 -43.99
C ASN A 291 4.35 -6.23 -44.54
#